data_AF-A0A922MN11-F1
#
_entry.id   AF-A0A922MN11-F1
#
_cell.length_a   1.000
_cell.length_b   1.000
_cell.length_c   1.000
_cell.angle_alpha   90.00
_cell.angle_beta   90.00
_cell.angle_gamma   90.00
#
_symmetry.space_group_name_H-M   'P 1'
#
loop_
_entity.id
_entity.type
_entity.pdbx_description
1 polymer ?
#
loop_
_entity_poly.entity_id
_entity_poly.type
_entity_poly.pdbx_seq_one_letter_code
_entity_poly.pdbx_strand_id
1 'polypeptide(L)' 'MRKASEAKHRLKNKDFGPNIVGGKPVCAAKYPHSVLFFNAGSLCGGAILNSWAVITSAHCIDYNTDINEMIVQVGE' A
#
# COMPACT_ATOMS: atom_id res chain seq x y z
N MET A 1 22.23 -19.23 10.56
CA MET A 1 21.21 -19.65 11.55
C MET A 1 20.31 -18.45 11.86
N ARG A 2 19.16 -18.30 11.21
CA ARG A 2 18.17 -17.25 11.55
C ARG A 2 17.09 -17.87 12.44
N LYS A 3 16.89 -17.31 13.63
CA LYS A 3 15.99 -17.85 14.66
C LYS A 3 14.55 -17.90 14.15
N ALA A 4 13.98 -19.09 14.06
CA ALA A 4 12.57 -19.37 13.73
C ALA A 4 11.58 -18.99 14.86
N SER A 5 11.98 -18.14 15.81
CA SER A 5 11.26 -17.93 17.08
C SER A 5 10.33 -16.72 17.10
N GLU A 6 10.50 -15.74 16.21
CA GLU A 6 9.70 -14.50 16.28
C GLU A 6 8.36 -14.61 15.53
N ALA A 7 8.24 -15.54 14.58
CA ALA A 7 6.99 -15.77 13.84
C ALA A 7 5.94 -16.57 14.62
N LYS A 8 6.34 -17.33 15.65
CA LYS A 8 5.45 -18.26 16.36
C LYS A 8 4.51 -17.59 17.37
N HIS A 9 4.78 -16.36 17.81
CA HIS A 9 3.96 -15.72 18.84
C HIS A 9 2.70 -15.00 18.29
N ARG A 10 2.66 -14.65 17.00
CA ARG A 10 1.56 -13.84 16.41
C ARG A 10 0.41 -14.64 15.78
N LEU A 11 0.37 -15.96 15.92
CA LEU A 11 -0.59 -16.81 15.19
C LEU A 11 -1.63 -17.54 16.05
N LYS A 12 -1.81 -17.16 17.33
CA LYS A 12 -2.75 -17.89 18.21
C LYS A 12 -4.23 -17.59 18.00
N ASN A 13 -4.60 -16.60 17.17
CA ASN A 13 -5.99 -16.32 16.75
C ASN A 13 -6.02 -16.07 15.23
N LYS A 14 -5.99 -17.12 14.41
CA LYS A 14 -6.16 -17.01 12.95
C LYS A 14 -7.60 -17.33 12.55
N ASP A 15 -8.53 -16.49 12.97
CA ASP A 15 -9.75 -16.31 12.20
C ASP A 15 -9.34 -15.56 10.93
N PHE A 16 -9.19 -16.31 9.84
CA PHE A 16 -8.96 -15.76 8.51
C PHE A 16 -10.27 -15.09 8.04
N GLY A 17 -10.60 -13.94 8.65
CA GLY A 17 -11.62 -13.02 8.16
C GLY A 17 -11.37 -12.65 6.69
N PRO A 18 -12.36 -12.07 5.99
CA PRO A 18 -12.47 -12.09 4.53
C PRO A 18 -11.17 -11.61 3.86
N ASN A 19 -10.37 -12.56 3.39
CA ASN A 19 -9.09 -12.29 2.76
C ASN A 19 -9.34 -12.00 1.28
N ILE A 20 -8.82 -10.87 0.80
CA ILE A 20 -9.14 -10.28 -0.51
C ILE A 20 -8.74 -11.23 -1.65
N VAL A 21 -9.69 -12.02 -2.13
CA VAL A 21 -9.83 -12.43 -3.52
C VAL A 21 -11.28 -12.10 -3.91
N GLY A 22 -11.47 -11.28 -4.95
CA GLY A 22 -12.77 -10.71 -5.35
C GLY A 22 -13.22 -9.49 -4.55
N GLY A 23 -13.01 -9.49 -3.22
CA GLY A 23 -13.25 -8.33 -2.36
C GLY A 23 -14.66 -7.72 -2.49
N LYS A 24 -14.79 -6.45 -2.12
CA LYS A 24 -15.97 -5.63 -2.41
C LYS A 24 -15.56 -4.17 -2.60
N PRO A 25 -16.23 -3.40 -3.48
CA PRO A 25 -16.00 -1.97 -3.57
C PRO A 25 -16.21 -1.29 -2.21
N VAL A 26 -15.37 -0.29 -1.95
CA VAL A 26 -15.45 0.54 -0.73
C VAL A 26 -15.36 2.00 -1.15
N CYS A 27 -16.01 2.88 -0.38
CA CYS A 27 -15.85 4.31 -0.56
C CYS A 27 -14.44 4.74 -0.10
N ALA A 28 -13.79 5.63 -0.85
CA ALA A 28 -12.45 6.14 -0.54
C ALA A 28 -12.39 6.79 0.85
N ALA A 29 -13.45 7.48 1.27
CA ALA A 29 -13.55 8.11 2.59
C ALA A 29 -13.43 7.12 3.77
N LYS A 30 -13.68 5.82 3.54
CA LYS A 30 -13.50 4.78 4.57
C LYS A 30 -12.02 4.50 4.88
N TYR A 31 -11.15 4.72 3.91
CA TYR A 31 -9.70 4.50 4.01
C TYR A 31 -8.99 5.77 3.57
N PRO A 32 -9.08 6.87 4.34
CA PRO A 32 -8.63 8.21 3.93
C PRO A 32 -7.11 8.31 3.72
N HIS A 33 -6.37 7.33 4.24
CA HIS A 33 -4.94 7.19 4.02
C HIS A 33 -4.61 6.53 2.68
N SER A 34 -5.56 5.93 1.96
CA SER A 34 -5.30 5.24 0.68
C SER A 34 -4.85 6.22 -0.39
N VAL A 35 -3.81 5.83 -1.15
CA VAL A 35 -3.25 6.65 -2.23
C VAL A 35 -3.16 5.82 -3.51
N LEU A 36 -3.52 6.46 -4.62
CA LEU A 36 -3.23 5.96 -5.95
C LEU A 36 -1.98 6.68 -6.47
N PHE A 37 -0.95 5.92 -6.81
CA PHE A 37 0.33 6.44 -7.29
C PHE A 37 0.56 6.00 -8.73
N PHE A 38 0.67 6.98 -9.63
CA PHE A 38 1.01 6.77 -11.03
C PHE A 38 2.45 7.19 -11.28
N ASN A 39 3.18 6.37 -12.03
CA ASN A 39 4.54 6.66 -12.45
C ASN A 39 4.79 6.08 -13.86
N ALA A 40 4.98 6.93 -14.87
CA ALA A 40 5.24 6.53 -16.26
C ALA A 40 4.30 5.41 -16.78
N GLY A 41 3.00 5.53 -16.51
CA GLY A 41 1.99 4.54 -16.92
C GLY A 41 1.88 3.30 -16.01
N SER A 42 2.73 3.16 -15.00
CA SER A 42 2.59 2.14 -13.95
C SER A 42 1.62 2.62 -12.87
N LEU A 43 0.78 1.71 -12.38
CA LEU A 43 -0.17 1.96 -11.30
C LEU A 43 0.25 1.23 -10.02
N CYS A 44 0.41 1.99 -8.95
CA CYS A 44 0.75 1.51 -7.62
C CYS A 44 -0.20 2.04 -6.56
N GLY A 45 -0.18 1.38 -5.40
CA GLY A 45 -0.81 1.89 -4.19
C GLY A 45 0.19 2.60 -3.28
N GLY A 46 -0.34 3.38 -2.34
CA GLY A 46 0.43 3.95 -1.23
C GLY A 46 -0.46 4.27 -0.04
N ALA A 47 0.17 4.78 1.01
CA ALA A 47 -0.54 5.31 2.16
C ALA A 47 0.01 6.68 2.59
N ILE A 48 -0.86 7.60 2.97
CA ILE A 48 -0.46 8.88 3.59
C ILE A 48 0.24 8.57 4.91
N LEU A 49 1.51 8.96 5.02
CA LEU A 49 2.30 8.82 6.24
C LEU A 49 2.15 10.06 7.13
N ASN A 50 2.16 11.23 6.51
CA ASN A 50 1.95 12.54 7.15
C ASN A 50 1.52 13.58 6.10
N SER A 51 1.42 14.85 6.47
CA SER A 51 0.95 15.93 5.60
C SER A 51 1.83 16.22 4.36
N TRP A 52 3.04 15.66 4.30
CA TRP A 52 4.03 15.92 3.24
C TRP A 52 4.57 14.65 2.59
N ALA A 53 4.19 13.46 3.07
CA ALA A 53 4.79 12.21 2.65
C ALA A 53 3.77 11.08 2.50
N VAL A 54 3.97 10.31 1.43
CA VAL A 54 3.30 9.04 1.16
C VAL A 54 4.33 7.93 1.24
N ILE A 55 3.97 6.82 1.88
CA ILE A 55 4.73 5.58 1.83
C ILE A 55 4.20 4.68 0.70
N THR A 56 5.10 4.15 -0.13
CA THR A 56 4.80 3.21 -1.22
C THR A 56 5.89 2.13 -1.30
N SER A 57 5.77 1.20 -2.24
CA SER A 57 6.79 0.18 -2.49
C SER A 57 7.93 0.75 -3.32
N ALA A 58 9.19 0.39 -3.01
CA ALA A 58 10.36 0.86 -3.76
C ALA A 58 10.26 0.59 -5.28
N HIS A 59 9.78 -0.61 -5.65
CA HIS A 59 9.62 -1.01 -7.06
C HIS A 59 8.70 -0.11 -7.89
N CYS A 60 7.86 0.72 -7.27
CA CYS A 60 7.04 1.71 -7.96
C CYS A 60 7.86 2.90 -8.50
N ILE A 61 9.13 3.03 -8.08
CA ILE A 61 10.04 4.13 -8.42
C ILE A 61 11.35 3.60 -9.03
N ASP A 62 11.63 2.30 -8.92
CA ASP A 62 12.88 1.68 -9.41
C ASP A 62 13.20 1.98 -10.88
N TYR A 63 12.19 2.10 -11.74
CA TYR A 63 12.36 2.24 -13.19
C TYR A 63 12.20 3.67 -13.71
N ASN A 64 11.49 4.54 -12.99
CA ASN A 64 11.34 5.94 -13.38
C ASN A 64 11.46 6.85 -12.16
N THR A 65 12.42 7.77 -12.28
CA THR A 65 12.74 8.76 -11.25
C THR A 65 12.42 10.19 -11.70
N ASP A 66 11.85 10.37 -12.90
CA ASP A 66 11.36 11.68 -13.35
C ASP A 66 10.09 12.04 -12.59
N ILE A 67 10.22 13.02 -11.69
CA ILE A 67 9.13 13.52 -10.87
C ILE A 67 7.99 14.14 -11.68
N ASN A 68 8.24 14.58 -12.92
CA ASN A 68 7.20 15.20 -13.76
C ASN A 68 6.22 14.16 -14.32
N GLU A 69 6.59 12.88 -14.29
CA GLU A 69 5.76 11.75 -14.72
C GLU A 69 5.10 11.04 -13.52
N MET A 70 5.26 11.58 -12.31
CA MET A 70 4.71 11.05 -11.07
C MET A 70 3.45 11.82 -10.67
N ILE A 71 2.37 11.08 -10.39
CA ILE A 71 1.11 11.65 -9.91
C ILE A 71 0.68 10.92 -8.66
N VAL A 72 0.44 11.68 -7.60
CA VAL A 72 -0.10 11.20 -6.33
C VAL A 72 -1.55 11.67 -6.23
N GLN A 73 -2.49 10.74 -6.28
CA GLN A 73 -3.91 11.04 -6.10
C GLN A 73 -4.37 10.56 -4.72
N VAL A 74 -4.96 11.48 -3.96
CA VAL A 74 -5.51 11.26 -2.62
C VAL A 74 -6.97 11.72 -2.61
N GLY A 75 -7.81 11.01 -1.86
CA GLY A 75 -9.24 11.31 -1.83
C GLY A 75 -9.96 11.03 -3.14
N GLU A 76 -11.27 11.26 -3.13
CA GLU A 76 -12.14 11.39 -4.29
C GLU A 76 -12.62 12.85 -4.37
#